data_AF-A0A0F2J743-F1
#
_entry.id   AF-A0A0F2J743-F1
#
_cell.length_a   1.000
_cell.length_b   1.000
_cell.length_c   1.000
_cell.angle_alpha   90.00
_cell.angle_beta   90.00
_cell.angle_gamma   90.00
#
_symmetry.space_group_name_H-M   'P 1'
#
loop_
_entity.id
_entity.type
_entity.pdbx_description
1 polymer ?
#
loop_
_entity_poly.entity_id
_entity_poly.type
_entity_poly.pdbx_seq_one_letter_code
_entity_poly.pdbx_strand_id
1 'polypeptide(L)'
;MIIVGELINSTRKAIAKAIEEKDKAYLQDLTRQQAEAGAHYIDVNGASGGDELENVKWLVELIQEVIDVPLCIDSPNPQALKVGLELCSKKPMINSISAEPERWELVLPLVEQYKSKVIILCMDDKGMPESIEDRFESLIS
;
A
#
# COMPACT_ATOMS: atom_id res chain seq x y z
N MET A 1 4.47 -3.52 18.86
CA MET A 1 4.93 -3.64 17.46
C MET A 1 3.70 -3.56 16.57
N ILE A 2 3.68 -2.70 15.56
CA ILE A 2 2.64 -2.72 14.52
C ILE A 2 3.10 -3.72 13.45
N ILE A 3 2.22 -4.62 13.03
CA ILE A 3 2.51 -5.64 12.00
C ILE A 3 1.71 -5.28 10.75
N VAL A 4 2.37 -5.16 9.61
CA VAL A 4 1.73 -5.00 8.29
C VAL A 4 1.92 -6.31 7.53
N GLY A 5 0.83 -6.97 7.16
CA GLY A 5 0.87 -8.20 6.36
C GLY A 5 1.20 -7.89 4.90
N GLU A 6 2.35 -8.39 4.41
CA GLU A 6 2.92 -8.04 3.10
C GLU A 6 2.54 -8.98 1.94
N LEU A 7 1.74 -10.02 2.20
CA LEU A 7 1.62 -11.12 1.23
C LEU A 7 0.73 -10.77 0.03
N ILE A 8 -0.16 -9.78 0.12
CA ILE A 8 -1.01 -9.35 -1.01
C ILE A 8 -0.24 -8.32 -1.87
N ASN A 9 0.81 -8.81 -2.53
CA ASN A 9 1.67 -8.00 -3.36
C ASN A 9 1.84 -8.55 -4.78
N SER A 10 1.40 -7.78 -5.77
CA SER A 10 1.39 -8.14 -7.20
C SER A 10 2.76 -8.45 -7.80
N THR A 11 3.88 -8.07 -7.16
CA THR A 11 5.22 -8.49 -7.60
C THR A 11 5.47 -9.98 -7.35
N ARG A 12 4.69 -10.62 -6.46
CA ARG A 12 4.77 -12.05 -6.16
C ARG A 12 4.00 -12.82 -7.24
N LYS A 13 4.67 -13.76 -7.92
CA LYS A 13 4.09 -14.54 -9.04
C LYS A 13 2.71 -15.16 -8.74
N ALA A 14 2.53 -15.72 -7.55
CA ALA A 14 1.25 -16.34 -7.16
C ALA A 14 0.11 -15.31 -7.02
N ILE A 15 0.42 -14.11 -6.51
CA ILE A 15 -0.54 -13.02 -6.34
C ILE A 15 -0.86 -12.40 -7.70
N ALA A 16 0.15 -12.14 -8.53
CA ALA A 16 -0.03 -11.65 -9.89
C ALA A 16 -0.99 -12.54 -10.68
N LYS A 17 -0.75 -13.85 -10.64
CA LYS A 17 -1.60 -14.85 -11.29
C LYS A 17 -3.03 -14.84 -10.71
N ALA A 18 -3.18 -14.78 -9.40
CA ALA A 18 -4.49 -14.72 -8.76
C ALA A 18 -5.27 -13.44 -9.10
N ILE A 19 -4.58 -12.31 -9.29
CA ILE A 19 -5.18 -11.06 -9.77
C ILE A 19 -5.66 -11.19 -11.21
N GLU A 20 -4.80 -11.74 -12.09
CA GLU A 20 -5.10 -11.96 -13.50
C GLU A 20 -6.28 -12.91 -13.70
N GLU A 21 -6.29 -14.04 -12.98
CA GLU A 21 -7.34 -15.07 -13.06
C GLU A 21 -8.57 -14.74 -12.21
N LYS A 22 -8.57 -13.60 -11.50
CA LYS A 22 -9.62 -13.20 -10.54
C LYS A 22 -9.93 -14.28 -9.50
N ASP A 23 -8.90 -14.96 -9.01
CA ASP A 23 -8.99 -15.98 -7.95
C ASP A 23 -9.22 -15.34 -6.58
N LYS A 24 -10.46 -14.93 -6.35
CA LYS A 24 -10.93 -14.31 -5.11
C LYS A 24 -10.73 -15.23 -3.91
N ALA A 25 -10.96 -16.54 -4.06
CA ALA A 25 -10.91 -17.47 -2.95
C ALA A 25 -9.49 -17.57 -2.38
N TYR A 26 -8.48 -17.68 -3.25
CA TYR A 26 -7.08 -17.71 -2.85
C TYR A 26 -6.64 -16.43 -2.12
N LEU A 27 -6.98 -15.26 -2.68
CA LEU A 27 -6.59 -13.97 -2.08
C LEU A 27 -7.28 -13.73 -0.74
N GLN A 28 -8.55 -14.08 -0.62
CA GLN A 28 -9.30 -13.97 0.64
C GLN A 28 -8.76 -14.92 1.71
N ASP A 29 -8.43 -16.16 1.34
CA ASP A 29 -7.83 -17.11 2.27
C ASP A 29 -6.49 -16.61 2.82
N LEU A 30 -5.60 -16.17 1.93
CA LEU A 30 -4.31 -15.59 2.31
C LEU A 30 -4.45 -14.33 3.17
N THR A 31 -5.48 -13.52 2.90
CA THR A 31 -5.82 -12.34 3.70
C THR A 31 -6.22 -12.73 5.13
N ARG A 32 -7.11 -13.72 5.29
CA ARG A 32 -7.52 -14.22 6.62
C ARG A 32 -6.34 -14.76 7.39
N GLN A 33 -5.49 -15.57 6.76
CA GLN A 33 -4.29 -16.12 7.39
C GLN A 33 -3.38 -15.03 7.97
N GLN A 34 -3.19 -13.92 7.25
CA GLN A 34 -2.39 -12.79 7.76
C GLN A 34 -3.06 -12.10 8.96
N ALA A 35 -4.37 -11.88 8.91
CA ALA A 35 -5.10 -11.28 10.02
C ALA A 35 -5.10 -12.18 11.27
N GLU A 36 -5.33 -13.49 11.09
CA GLU A 36 -5.28 -14.50 12.16
C GLU A 36 -3.88 -14.64 12.76
N ALA A 37 -2.83 -14.42 11.96
CA ALA A 37 -1.45 -14.35 12.43
C ALA A 37 -1.10 -13.05 13.19
N GLY A 38 -2.06 -12.12 13.34
CA GLY A 38 -1.89 -10.90 14.13
C GLY A 38 -1.48 -9.67 13.32
N ALA A 39 -1.69 -9.65 12.01
CA ALA A 39 -1.51 -8.43 11.21
C ALA A 39 -2.45 -7.31 11.70
N HIS A 40 -1.89 -6.12 11.92
CA HIS A 40 -2.64 -4.93 12.31
C HIS A 40 -3.10 -4.13 11.09
N TYR A 41 -2.41 -4.30 9.96
CA TYR A 41 -2.78 -3.80 8.64
C TYR A 41 -2.54 -4.90 7.59
N ILE A 42 -3.30 -4.90 6.50
CA ILE A 42 -2.96 -5.68 5.31
C ILE A 42 -2.45 -4.73 4.22
N ASP A 43 -1.24 -4.98 3.73
CA ASP A 43 -0.68 -4.28 2.58
C ASP A 43 -1.41 -4.70 1.29
N VAL A 44 -1.68 -3.74 0.42
CA VAL A 44 -2.42 -3.92 -0.83
C VAL A 44 -1.62 -3.32 -1.96
N ASN A 45 -0.90 -4.16 -2.69
CA ASN A 45 -0.13 -3.77 -3.86
C ASN A 45 -0.68 -4.46 -5.12
N GLY A 46 -1.28 -3.66 -6.00
CA GLY A 46 -1.83 -4.06 -7.30
C GLY A 46 -1.07 -3.48 -8.52
N ALA A 47 0.14 -2.97 -8.30
CA ALA A 47 0.89 -2.16 -9.27
C ALA A 47 1.47 -2.94 -10.46
N SER A 48 1.64 -4.26 -10.34
CA SER A 48 2.22 -5.11 -11.38
C SER A 48 1.16 -5.82 -12.21
N GLY A 49 1.18 -5.57 -13.52
CA GLY A 49 0.34 -6.26 -14.51
C GLY A 49 -1.08 -5.71 -14.62
N GLY A 50 -1.61 -5.67 -15.85
CA GLY A 50 -2.96 -5.18 -16.12
C GLY A 50 -3.15 -3.69 -15.80
N ASP A 51 -4.37 -3.32 -15.42
CA ASP A 51 -4.74 -1.97 -14.99
C ASP A 51 -4.63 -1.86 -13.46
N GLU A 52 -3.65 -1.08 -12.98
CA GLU A 52 -3.39 -0.90 -11.55
C GLU A 52 -4.60 -0.32 -10.80
N LEU A 53 -5.33 0.64 -11.38
CA LEU A 53 -6.46 1.27 -10.70
C LEU A 53 -7.57 0.24 -10.48
N GLU A 54 -7.89 -0.56 -11.51
CA GLU A 54 -8.89 -1.61 -11.41
C GLU A 54 -8.44 -2.75 -10.48
N ASN A 55 -7.15 -3.08 -10.48
CA ASN A 55 -6.59 -4.06 -9.55
C ASN A 55 -6.73 -3.58 -8.10
N VAL A 56 -6.32 -2.35 -7.80
CA VAL A 56 -6.39 -1.80 -6.44
C VAL A 56 -7.84 -1.71 -5.95
N LYS A 57 -8.79 -1.24 -6.79
CA LYS A 57 -10.23 -1.26 -6.43
C LYS A 57 -10.69 -2.64 -6.02
N TRP A 58 -10.45 -3.61 -6.90
CA TRP A 58 -10.89 -4.98 -6.71
C TRP A 58 -10.26 -5.62 -5.47
N LEU A 59 -8.96 -5.41 -5.25
CA LEU A 59 -8.25 -5.91 -4.07
C LEU A 59 -8.79 -5.29 -2.78
N VAL A 60 -8.99 -3.97 -2.72
CA VAL A 60 -9.51 -3.29 -1.52
C VAL A 60 -10.90 -3.82 -1.16
N GLU A 61 -11.78 -3.96 -2.15
CA GLU A 61 -13.13 -4.50 -1.92
C GLU A 61 -13.07 -5.96 -1.43
N LEU A 62 -12.34 -6.85 -2.11
CA LEU A 62 -12.34 -8.28 -1.79
C LEU A 62 -11.73 -8.59 -0.41
N ILE A 63 -10.71 -7.82 -0.01
CA ILE A 63 -9.99 -7.99 1.25
C ILE A 63 -10.92 -7.61 2.42
N GLN A 64 -11.61 -6.49 2.32
CA GLN A 64 -12.51 -6.00 3.38
C GLN A 64 -13.74 -6.88 3.61
N GLU A 65 -14.11 -7.72 2.64
CA GLU A 65 -15.18 -8.70 2.84
C GLU A 65 -14.86 -9.77 3.89
N VAL A 66 -13.57 -10.02 4.18
CA VAL A 66 -13.13 -11.18 4.97
C VAL A 66 -12.32 -10.83 6.21
N ILE A 67 -11.95 -9.57 6.39
CA ILE A 67 -11.21 -9.09 7.55
C ILE A 67 -11.73 -7.73 8.02
N ASP A 68 -11.48 -7.43 9.29
CA ASP A 68 -11.86 -6.17 9.93
C ASP A 68 -10.63 -5.30 10.28
N VAL A 69 -9.43 -5.65 9.81
CA VAL A 69 -8.22 -4.82 10.04
C VAL A 69 -8.07 -3.77 8.94
N PRO A 70 -7.54 -2.56 9.24
CA PRO A 70 -7.36 -1.50 8.23
C PRO A 70 -6.35 -1.90 7.14
N LEU A 71 -6.39 -1.21 6.01
CA LEU A 71 -5.51 -1.48 4.87
C LEU A 71 -4.33 -0.51 4.80
N CYS A 72 -3.22 -1.00 4.24
CA CYS A 72 -2.06 -0.22 3.83
C CYS A 72 -2.03 -0.22 2.29
N ILE A 73 -2.39 0.90 1.66
CA ILE A 73 -2.44 1.00 0.20
C ILE A 73 -1.03 1.28 -0.30
N ASP A 74 -0.46 0.33 -1.04
CA ASP A 74 0.91 0.35 -1.55
C ASP A 74 0.94 0.53 -3.06
N SER A 75 1.30 1.74 -3.49
CA SER A 75 1.38 2.07 -4.91
C SER A 75 2.28 3.28 -5.18
N PRO A 76 3.11 3.26 -6.23
CA PRO A 76 3.83 4.44 -6.72
C PRO A 76 2.91 5.42 -7.49
N ASN A 77 1.66 5.08 -7.74
CA ASN A 77 0.72 5.89 -8.52
C ASN A 77 -0.26 6.65 -7.59
N PRO A 78 -0.22 7.99 -7.56
CA PRO A 78 -1.12 8.78 -6.71
C PRO A 78 -2.62 8.57 -7.02
N GLN A 79 -2.98 8.23 -8.25
CA GLN A 79 -4.38 7.94 -8.60
C GLN A 79 -4.83 6.59 -8.03
N ALA A 80 -3.97 5.57 -8.07
CA ALA A 80 -4.25 4.28 -7.47
C ALA A 80 -4.37 4.40 -5.94
N LEU A 81 -3.48 5.19 -5.30
CA LEU A 81 -3.61 5.55 -3.89
C LEU A 81 -4.99 6.18 -3.61
N LYS A 82 -5.36 7.25 -4.33
CA LYS A 82 -6.63 7.94 -4.14
C LYS A 82 -7.82 6.98 -4.22
N VAL A 83 -7.87 6.17 -5.28
CA VAL A 83 -8.94 5.20 -5.51
C VAL A 83 -9.01 4.16 -4.39
N GLY A 84 -7.87 3.61 -3.96
CA GLY A 84 -7.84 2.65 -2.84
C GLY A 84 -8.28 3.28 -1.52
N LEU A 85 -7.88 4.53 -1.25
CA LEU A 85 -8.24 5.28 -0.05
C LEU A 85 -9.74 5.60 0.01
N GLU A 86 -10.36 5.94 -1.13
CA GLU A 86 -11.81 6.21 -1.23
C GLU A 86 -12.66 4.99 -0.85
N LEU A 87 -12.16 3.78 -1.11
CA LEU A 87 -12.86 2.51 -0.86
C LEU A 87 -12.58 1.91 0.52
N CYS A 88 -11.64 2.48 1.28
CA CYS A 88 -11.29 2.00 2.61
C CYS A 88 -12.40 2.32 3.62
N SER A 89 -12.94 1.29 4.26
CA SER A 89 -13.96 1.38 5.31
C SER A 89 -13.40 1.86 6.66
N LYS A 90 -12.08 1.70 6.87
CA LYS A 90 -11.35 2.12 8.07
C LYS A 90 -10.20 3.05 7.70
N LYS A 91 -9.73 3.82 8.68
CA LYS A 91 -8.59 4.74 8.52
C LYS A 91 -7.36 4.00 7.96
N PRO A 92 -6.97 4.27 6.70
CA PRO A 92 -5.93 3.50 6.02
C PRO A 92 -4.53 4.00 6.36
N MET A 93 -3.53 3.27 5.90
CA MET A 93 -2.14 3.68 5.79
C MET A 93 -1.78 3.84 4.31
N ILE A 94 -0.95 4.83 3.98
CA ILE A 94 -0.36 5.01 2.65
C ILE A 94 1.08 4.52 2.69
N ASN A 95 1.41 3.65 1.74
CA ASN A 95 2.76 3.23 1.44
C ASN A 95 3.10 3.68 0.01
N SER A 96 3.96 4.67 -0.19
CA SER A 96 4.61 5.57 0.78
C SER A 96 4.81 6.95 0.14
N ILE A 97 5.39 7.89 0.89
CA ILE A 97 6.03 9.09 0.33
C ILE A 97 7.55 9.01 0.49
N SER A 98 8.26 9.80 -0.30
CA SER A 98 9.71 10.03 -0.23
C SER A 98 9.96 11.55 -0.16
N ALA A 99 11.22 11.95 0.00
CA ALA A 99 11.64 13.35 -0.03
C ALA A 99 11.65 13.96 -1.45
N GLU A 100 11.15 13.24 -2.44
CA GLU A 100 10.96 13.75 -3.80
C GLU A 100 9.74 14.70 -3.83
N PRO A 101 9.90 15.99 -4.19
CA PRO A 101 8.81 16.98 -4.19
C PRO A 101 7.55 16.52 -4.90
N GLU A 102 7.70 15.98 -6.11
CA GLU A 102 6.58 15.50 -6.92
C GLU A 102 5.78 14.40 -6.19
N ARG A 103 6.45 13.58 -5.38
CA ARG A 103 5.81 12.48 -4.66
C ARG A 103 4.98 12.99 -3.49
N TRP A 104 5.56 13.78 -2.60
CA TRP A 104 4.85 14.22 -1.40
C TRP A 104 3.81 15.30 -1.68
N GLU A 105 4.04 16.20 -2.65
CA GLU A 105 3.06 17.23 -3.04
C GLU A 105 1.74 16.62 -3.54
N LEU A 106 1.81 15.49 -4.22
CA LEU A 106 0.62 14.77 -4.72
C LEU A 106 -0.06 13.91 -3.64
N VAL A 107 0.69 13.41 -2.66
CA VAL A 107 0.20 12.43 -1.68
C VAL A 107 -0.21 13.07 -0.35
N LEU A 108 0.45 14.13 0.13
CA LEU A 108 0.07 14.80 1.38
C LEU A 108 -1.39 15.30 1.40
N PRO A 109 -1.96 15.85 0.30
CA PRO A 109 -3.38 16.18 0.27
C PRO A 109 -4.28 14.96 0.50
N LEU A 110 -3.89 13.78 0.01
CA LEU A 110 -4.61 12.53 0.26
C LEU A 110 -4.50 12.11 1.74
N VAL A 111 -3.31 12.27 2.35
CA VAL A 111 -3.12 12.02 3.79
C VAL A 111 -4.06 12.89 4.62
N GLU A 112 -4.17 14.17 4.29
CA GLU A 112 -5.07 15.09 4.98
C GLU A 112 -6.55 14.75 4.74
N GLN A 113 -6.94 14.47 3.50
CA GLN A 113 -8.32 14.17 3.11
C GLN A 113 -8.84 12.90 3.77
N TYR A 114 -8.07 11.80 3.71
CA TYR A 114 -8.48 10.48 4.22
C TYR A 114 -8.03 10.23 5.66
N LYS A 115 -7.38 11.22 6.28
CA LYS A 115 -6.79 11.13 7.63
C LYS A 115 -5.93 9.89 7.79
N SER A 116 -5.23 9.47 6.74
CA SER A 116 -4.45 8.22 6.74
C SER A 116 -3.18 8.33 7.59
N LYS A 117 -2.61 7.20 7.97
CA LYS A 117 -1.18 7.15 8.33
C LYS A 117 -0.35 7.16 7.04
N VAL A 118 0.90 7.56 7.10
CA VAL A 118 1.80 7.54 5.95
C VAL A 118 3.16 6.95 6.34
N ILE A 119 3.70 6.10 5.47
CA ILE A 119 5.09 5.64 5.53
C ILE A 119 5.93 6.66 4.77
N ILE A 120 7.03 7.12 5.39
CA ILE A 120 7.99 8.04 4.78
C ILE A 120 9.28 7.26 4.55
N LEU A 121 9.69 7.16 3.29
CA LEU A 121 10.98 6.61 2.91
C LEU A 121 12.05 7.68 3.13
N CYS A 122 13.13 7.32 3.80
CA CYS A 122 14.30 8.19 3.98
C CYS A 122 15.13 8.16 2.68
N MET A 123 14.58 8.66 1.59
CA MET A 123 15.22 8.74 0.29
C MET A 123 14.72 9.96 -0.47
N ASP A 124 15.56 10.49 -1.34
CA ASP A 124 15.28 11.64 -2.19
C ASP A 124 15.48 11.28 -3.68
N ASP A 125 15.50 12.30 -4.53
CA ASP A 125 15.73 12.22 -5.96
C ASP A 125 17.13 11.71 -6.34
N LYS A 126 18.07 11.63 -5.39
CA LYS A 126 19.39 11.01 -5.58
C LYS A 126 19.35 9.49 -5.46
N GLY A 127 18.24 8.92 -4.99
CA GLY A 127 18.01 7.48 -4.91
C GLY A 127 18.31 6.89 -3.53
N MET A 128 18.84 5.66 -3.49
CA MET A 128 19.06 4.94 -2.24
C MET A 128 20.21 5.58 -1.44
N PRO A 129 19.98 6.02 -0.20
CA PRO A 129 21.05 6.56 0.65
C PRO A 129 22.08 5.50 1.04
N GLU A 130 23.34 5.90 1.11
CA GLU A 130 24.47 5.00 1.42
C GLU A 130 24.89 5.09 2.89
N SER A 131 24.64 6.23 3.56
CA SER A 131 25.05 6.49 4.94
C SER A 131 23.87 6.74 5.89
N ILE A 132 24.17 6.93 7.19
CA ILE A 132 23.17 7.35 8.17
C ILE A 132 22.82 8.82 7.92
N GLU A 133 23.84 9.62 7.62
CA GLU A 133 23.77 11.04 7.34
C GLU A 133 22.84 11.31 6.15
N ASP A 134 23.01 10.60 5.03
CA ASP A 134 22.15 10.74 3.84
C ASP A 134 20.67 10.48 4.17
N ARG A 135 20.39 9.45 5.00
CA ARG A 135 19.02 9.15 5.45
C ARG A 135 18.44 10.28 6.28
N PHE A 136 19.23 10.85 7.19
CA PHE A 136 18.79 11.98 8.02
C PHE A 136 18.55 13.23 7.19
N GLU A 137 19.45 13.56 6.26
CA GLU A 137 19.32 14.72 5.38
C GLU A 137 18.03 14.66 4.54
N SER A 138 17.68 13.48 4.02
CA SER A 138 16.43 13.30 3.25
C SER A 138 15.15 13.59 4.04
N LEU A 139 15.18 13.55 5.37
CA LEU A 139 13.99 13.76 6.21
C LEU A 139 13.77 15.21 6.65
N ILE A 140 14.80 16.05 6.53
CA ILE A 140 14.83 17.41 7.09
C ILE A 140 14.88 18.51 6.02
N SER A 141 15.02 18.13 4.74
CA SER A 141 15.00 19.01 3.57
C SER A 141 13.57 19.34 3.13
#